data_AF-A0A917AQV1-F1
#
_entry.id   AF-A0A917AQV1-F1
#
_cell.length_a   1.000
_cell.length_b   1.000
_cell.length_c   1.000
_cell.angle_alpha   90.00
_cell.angle_beta   90.00
_cell.angle_gamma   90.00
#
_symmetry.space_group_name_H-M   'P 1'
#
loop_
_entity.id
_entity.type
_entity.pdbx_description
1 polymer ?
#
loop_
_entity_poly.entity_id
_entity_poly.type
_entity_poly.pdbx_seq_one_letter_code
_entity_poly.pdbx_strand_id
1 'polypeptide(L)' 'MTKKKKQKFEVHENETITDCLDRMKAEGYTPVRRMEEPVFHEVTVNGKKEVEPCGSKIVFEGILIS' A
#
# COMPACT_ATOMS: atom_id res chain seq x y z
N MET A 1 -12.15 18.62 -3.80
CA MET A 1 -11.85 17.37 -3.06
C MET A 1 -10.86 17.72 -1.96
N THR A 2 -11.22 17.62 -0.68
CA THR A 2 -10.31 17.92 0.45
C THR A 2 -9.29 16.78 0.59
N LYS A 3 -8.00 17.07 0.39
CA LYS A 3 -6.92 16.07 0.61
C LYS A 3 -6.81 15.74 2.10
N LYS A 4 -6.57 14.47 2.42
CA LYS A 4 -6.43 14.02 3.81
C LYS A 4 -5.06 14.44 4.35
N LYS A 5 -4.97 14.78 5.65
CA LYS A 5 -3.67 15.07 6.29
C LYS A 5 -2.71 13.88 6.29
N LYS A 6 -3.26 12.66 6.30
CA LYS A 6 -2.52 11.40 6.25
C LYS A 6 -3.11 10.47 5.19
N GLN A 7 -2.27 9.79 4.43
CA GLN A 7 -2.68 8.85 3.38
C GLN A 7 -1.70 7.67 3.32
N LYS A 8 -2.22 6.47 3.06
CA LYS A 8 -1.41 5.28 2.81
C LYS A 8 -1.16 5.13 1.31
N PHE A 9 0.04 4.72 0.93
CA PHE A 9 0.48 4.49 -0.43
C PHE A 9 1.06 3.10 -0.54
N GLU A 10 0.38 2.23 -1.28
CA GLU A 10 0.82 0.85 -1.50
C GLU A 10 1.76 0.83 -2.71
N VAL A 11 2.91 0.17 -2.57
CA VAL A 11 3.78 -0.13 -3.71
C VAL A 11 3.07 -1.21 -4.52
N HIS A 12 2.68 -0.90 -5.76
CA HIS A 12 1.99 -1.85 -6.62
C HIS A 12 2.95 -2.94 -7.13
N GLU A 13 2.43 -4.09 -7.55
CA GLU A 13 3.24 -5.24 -8.02
C GLU A 13 4.20 -4.89 -9.17
N ASN A 14 3.81 -3.93 -10.02
CA ASN A 14 4.61 -3.48 -11.18
C ASN A 14 5.27 -2.12 -10.94
N GLU A 15 5.40 -1.69 -9.68
CA GLU A 15 5.92 -0.39 -9.28
C GLU A 15 7.16 -0.57 -8.39
N THR A 16 8.20 0.24 -8.59
CA THR A 16 9.33 0.24 -7.66
C THR A 16 9.02 1.09 -6.43
N ILE A 17 9.80 0.91 -5.36
CA ILE A 17 9.68 1.79 -4.18
C ILE A 17 9.86 3.26 -4.58
N THR A 18 10.81 3.54 -5.48
CA THR A 18 11.08 4.90 -5.96
C THR A 18 9.87 5.50 -6.66
N ASP A 19 9.24 4.75 -7.57
CA ASP A 19 8.05 5.21 -8.30
C ASP A 19 6.90 5.53 -7.34
N CYS A 20 6.72 4.71 -6.29
CA CYS A 20 5.73 4.96 -5.25
C CYS A 20 6.02 6.26 -4.47
N LEU A 21 7.29 6.51 -4.12
CA LEU A 21 7.70 7.76 -3.45
C LEU A 21 7.54 8.98 -4.35
N ASP A 22 7.80 8.85 -5.65
CA ASP A 22 7.59 9.92 -6.63
C ASP A 22 6.10 10.25 -6.78
N ARG A 23 5.22 9.24 -6.76
CA ARG A 23 3.76 9.43 -6.69
C ARG A 23 3.33 10.17 -5.43
N MET A 24 3.85 9.76 -4.26
CA MET A 24 3.59 10.47 -2.99
C MET A 24 3.95 11.95 -3.10
N LYS A 25 5.13 12.25 -3.63
CA LYS A 25 5.61 13.61 -3.83
C LYS A 25 4.74 14.41 -4.81
N ALA A 26 4.35 13.81 -5.94
CA ALA A 26 3.45 14.42 -6.92
C ALA A 26 2.07 14.75 -6.33
N GLU A 27 1.59 13.92 -5.39
CA GLU A 27 0.36 14.18 -4.63
C GLU A 27 0.54 15.19 -3.49
N GLY A 28 1.78 15.57 -3.15
CA GLY A 28 2.13 16.53 -2.10
C GLY A 28 2.34 15.90 -0.71
N TYR A 29 2.60 14.59 -0.64
CA TYR A 29 2.82 13.87 0.60
C TYR A 29 4.30 13.57 0.84
N THR A 30 4.74 13.67 2.10
CA THR A 30 6.05 13.18 2.56
C THR A 30 5.89 11.84 3.28
N PRO A 31 6.66 10.80 2.94
CA PRO A 31 6.65 9.54 3.66
C PRO A 31 7.17 9.70 5.09
N VAL A 32 6.40 9.24 6.07
CA VAL A 32 6.77 9.26 7.50
C VAL A 32 6.89 7.87 8.11
N ARG A 33 6.36 6.84 7.42
CA ARG A 33 6.43 5.46 7.88
C ARG A 33 6.44 4.50 6.69
N ARG A 34 7.22 3.43 6.77
CA ARG A 34 7.13 2.24 5.91
C ARG A 34 6.60 1.07 6.72
N MET A 35 5.67 0.33 6.15
CA MET A 35 5.05 -0.86 6.72
C MET A 35 5.09 -1.97 5.67
N GLU A 36 5.21 -3.21 6.13
CA GLU A 36 5.02 -4.38 5.29
C GLU A 36 3.80 -5.12 5.84
N GLU A 37 2.73 -5.19 5.04
CA GLU A 37 1.46 -5.79 5.44
C GLU A 37 1.30 -7.14 4.70
N PRO A 38 0.96 -8.24 5.39
CA PRO A 38 0.71 -9.52 4.73
C PRO A 38 -0.52 -9.41 3.84
N VAL A 39 -0.44 -10.03 2.66
CA VAL A 39 -1.53 -10.15 1.69
C VAL A 39 -2.11 -11.55 1.81
N PHE A 40 -3.40 -11.61 2.11
CA PHE A 40 -4.15 -12.86 2.17
C PHE A 40 -5.05 -12.98 0.95
N HIS A 41 -5.11 -14.17 0.36
CA HIS A 41 -5.99 -14.47 -0.76
C HIS A 41 -7.08 -15.45 -0.29
N GLU A 42 -8.34 -15.18 -0.67
CA GLU A 42 -9.42 -16.14 -0.46
C GLU A 42 -9.39 -17.18 -1.59
N VAL A 43 -8.95 -18.39 -1.29
CA VAL A 43 -8.97 -19.52 -2.22
C VAL A 43 -10.16 -20.42 -1.93
N THR A 44 -10.80 -20.94 -2.98
CA THR A 44 -11.84 -21.96 -2.81
C THR A 44 -11.23 -23.33 -3.06
N VAL A 45 -11.00 -24.09 -2.00
CA VAL A 45 -10.48 -25.46 -2.06
C VAL A 45 -11.61 -26.40 -1.66
N ASN A 46 -12.00 -27.31 -2.54
CA ASN A 46 -13.05 -28.30 -2.31
C ASN A 46 -14.39 -27.71 -1.81
N GLY A 47 -14.79 -26.55 -2.34
CA GLY A 47 -16.05 -25.88 -1.98
C GLY A 47 -16.03 -25.14 -0.64
N LYS A 48 -14.87 -25.04 0.03
CA LYS A 48 -14.67 -24.23 1.23
C LYS A 48 -13.78 -23.04 0.91
N LYS A 49 -14.10 -21.89 1.51
CA LYS A 49 -13.24 -20.70 1.45
C LYS A 49 -12.13 -20.85 2.49
N GLU A 50 -10.89 -20.88 2.03
CA GLU A 50 -9.69 -20.82 2.87
C GLU A 50 -8.96 -19.50 2.62
N VAL A 51 -8.31 -18.98 3.65
CA VAL A 51 -7.55 -17.73 3.59
C VAL A 51 -6.08 -18.11 3.65
N GLU A 52 -5.40 -18.05 2.52
CA GLU A 52 -3.97 -18.37 2.43
C GLU A 52 -3.13 -17.09 2.40
N PRO A 53 -2.02 -17.02 3.15
CA PRO A 53 -1.05 -15.94 3.02
C PRO A 53 -0.31 -16.09 1.68
N CYS A 54 -0.61 -15.22 0.71
CA CYS A 54 -0.03 -15.27 -0.64
C CYS A 54 1.19 -14.35 -0.81
N GLY A 55 1.48 -13.47 0.15
CA GLY A 55 2.66 -12.62 0.09
C GLY A 55 2.63 -11.48 1.09
N SER A 56 3.43 -10.46 0.84
CA SER A 56 3.41 -9.19 1.57
C SER A 56 3.43 -8.02 0.60
N LYS A 57 2.88 -6.88 1.02
CA LYS A 57 2.90 -5.62 0.29
C LYS A 57 3.58 -4.55 1.11
N ILE A 58 4.30 -3.66 0.45
CA ILE A 58 4.93 -2.50 1.09
C ILE A 58 3.94 -1.33 1.06
N VAL A 59 3.72 -0.72 2.21
CA VAL A 59 2.82 0.42 2.38
C VAL A 59 3.55 1.57 3.06
N PHE A 60 3.53 2.75 2.46
CA PHE A 60 4.03 3.98 3.06
C PHE A 60 2.88 4.80 3.66
N GLU A 61 3.07 5.34 4.86
CA GLU A 61 2.21 6.41 5.37
C GLU A 61 2.83 7.75 4.97
N GLY A 62 2.07 8.57 4.26
CA GLY A 62 2.42 9.93 3.88
C GLY A 62 1.64 10.97 4.68
N ILE A 63 2.30 12.07 5.03
CA ILE A 63 1.65 13.29 5.57
C ILE A 63 1.60 14.34 4.47
N LEU A 64 0.43 14.94 4.27
CA LEU A 64 0.26 16.04 3.31
C LEU A 64 1.08 17.24 3.78
N ILE A 65 1.99 17.69 2.94
CA ILE A 65 2.70 18.94 3.17
C ILE A 65 1.74 20.06 2.76
N SER A 66 1.33 20.87 3.74
CA SER A 66 0.50 22.06 3.52
C SER A 66 1.28 23.18 2.85
#